data_AF-A0AA37II78-F1
#
_entry.id   AF-A0AA37II78-F1
#
_cell.length_a   1.000
_cell.length_b   1.000
_cell.length_c   1.000
_cell.angle_alpha   90.00
_cell.angle_beta   90.00
_cell.angle_gamma   90.00
#
_symmetry.space_group_name_H-M   'P 1'
#
loop_
_entity.id
_entity.type
_entity.pdbx_description
1 polymer ?
#
loop_
_entity_poly.entity_id
_entity_poly.type
_entity_poly.pdbx_seq_one_letter_code
_entity_poly.pdbx_strand_id
1 'polypeptide(L)'
;MLVNLFETAVVQTMGRPAQTCVTAEFCGKALAIEHDSEVYACDYYVYPAVSLGNIRTTHLGEMAFSPQQQRFGYAKRDSLPEYCGQCRHLKLCWEKCPKNRSVCSPDGQAGLNYYLCSGIKRFHDHAGPALRQLARQYA
;
A
#
# COMPACT_ATOMS: atom_id res chain seq x y z
N MET A 1 17.40 0.24 -17.01
CA MET A 1 16.79 -0.71 -16.06
C MET A 1 16.27 0.11 -14.89
N LEU A 2 14.97 0.32 -14.83
CA LEU A 2 14.37 1.10 -13.77
C LEU A 2 13.94 0.16 -12.64
N VAL A 3 14.36 0.48 -11.42
CA VAL A 3 13.99 -0.27 -10.23
C VAL A 3 12.74 0.40 -9.67
N ASN A 4 11.59 -0.29 -9.76
CA ASN A 4 10.23 0.21 -9.45
C ASN A 4 10.12 1.05 -8.16
N LEU A 5 10.90 0.70 -7.12
CA LEU A 5 10.99 1.46 -5.87
C LEU A 5 11.47 2.92 -6.08
N PHE A 6 12.51 3.13 -6.87
CA PHE A 6 13.08 4.44 -7.12
C PHE A 6 12.18 5.28 -8.03
N GLU A 7 11.61 4.68 -9.08
CA GLU A 7 10.64 5.37 -9.94
C GLU A 7 9.42 5.84 -9.17
N THR A 8 8.84 4.94 -8.37
CA THR A 8 7.70 5.26 -7.53
C THR A 8 8.06 6.40 -6.56
N ALA A 9 9.25 6.38 -5.97
CA ALA A 9 9.71 7.46 -5.09
C ALA A 9 9.88 8.80 -5.82
N VAL A 10 10.39 8.82 -7.05
CA VAL A 10 10.50 10.04 -7.87
C VAL A 10 9.11 10.60 -8.20
N VAL A 11 8.22 9.75 -8.70
CA VAL A 11 6.84 10.12 -9.08
C VAL A 11 6.04 10.63 -7.88
N GLN A 12 6.17 9.97 -6.72
CA GLN A 12 5.54 10.45 -5.48
C GLN A 12 6.14 11.78 -5.00
N THR A 13 7.44 12.01 -5.21
CA THR A 13 8.08 13.31 -4.91
C THR A 13 7.54 14.43 -5.79
N MET A 14 7.08 14.12 -7.02
CA MET A 14 6.37 15.05 -7.90
C MET A 14 4.89 15.29 -7.50
N GLY A 15 4.40 14.66 -6.42
CA GLY A 15 3.00 14.75 -5.99
C GLY A 15 2.04 13.87 -6.78
N ARG A 16 2.54 12.94 -7.60
CA ARG A 16 1.73 11.96 -8.34
C ARG A 16 1.48 10.70 -7.50
N PRO A 17 0.42 9.93 -7.78
CA PRO A 17 0.13 8.70 -7.05
C PRO A 17 1.24 7.66 -7.20
N ALA A 18 1.39 6.81 -6.19
CA ALA A 18 2.32 5.70 -6.23
C ALA A 18 1.94 4.71 -7.34
N GLN A 19 2.94 4.12 -7.99
CA GLN A 19 2.72 3.10 -9.01
C GLN A 19 2.45 1.71 -8.41
N THR A 20 2.83 1.50 -7.15
CA THR A 20 2.66 0.22 -6.45
C THR A 20 1.71 0.34 -5.27
N CYS A 21 0.88 -0.69 -5.04
CA CYS A 21 -0.10 -0.70 -3.95
C CYS A 21 0.55 -0.65 -2.56
N VAL A 22 1.81 -1.09 -2.44
CA VAL A 22 2.55 -1.08 -1.18
C VAL A 22 2.85 0.36 -0.73
N THR A 23 3.22 1.28 -1.62
CA THR A 23 3.50 2.68 -1.25
C THR A 23 2.34 3.63 -1.56
N ALA A 24 1.21 3.14 -2.08
CA ALA A 24 0.00 3.92 -2.30
C ALA A 24 -0.79 4.19 -1.01
N GLU A 25 -1.63 5.21 -0.99
CA GLU A 25 -2.53 5.53 0.15
C GLU A 25 -3.52 4.39 0.46
N PHE A 26 -4.03 3.74 -0.57
CA PHE A 26 -5.00 2.64 -0.47
C PHE A 26 -4.54 1.43 -1.29
N CYS A 27 -4.98 0.24 -0.89
CA CYS A 27 -4.67 -1.02 -1.58
C CYS A 27 -5.92 -1.62 -2.26
N GLY A 28 -5.89 -2.90 -2.62
CA GLY A 28 -7.07 -3.60 -3.15
C GLY A 28 -7.33 -3.42 -4.65
N LYS A 29 -6.32 -3.06 -5.44
CA LYS A 29 -6.46 -2.99 -6.92
C LYS A 29 -6.01 -4.25 -7.64
N ALA A 30 -5.29 -5.12 -6.96
CA ALA A 30 -4.76 -6.37 -7.49
C ALA A 30 -5.59 -7.53 -6.92
N LEU A 31 -6.76 -7.76 -7.52
CA LEU A 31 -7.62 -8.89 -7.16
C LEU A 31 -6.91 -10.21 -7.49
N ALA A 32 -7.10 -11.21 -6.65
CA ALA A 32 -6.62 -12.56 -6.90
C ALA A 32 -7.80 -13.45 -7.29
N ILE A 33 -7.58 -14.36 -8.24
CA ILE A 33 -8.58 -15.34 -8.68
C ILE A 33 -7.96 -16.71 -8.49
N GLU A 34 -8.64 -17.56 -7.72
CA GLU A 34 -8.21 -18.93 -7.48
C GLU A 34 -8.79 -19.91 -8.50
N HIS A 35 -8.27 -21.15 -8.50
CA HIS A 35 -8.66 -22.19 -9.47
C HIS A 35 -10.16 -22.54 -9.46
N ASP A 36 -10.84 -22.28 -8.35
CA ASP A 36 -12.25 -22.54 -8.10
C ASP A 36 -13.12 -21.38 -8.60
N SER A 37 -12.47 -20.38 -9.22
CA SER A 37 -13.08 -19.16 -9.74
C SER A 37 -13.56 -18.20 -8.63
N GLU A 38 -13.17 -18.43 -7.38
CA GLU A 38 -13.34 -17.46 -6.30
C GLU A 38 -12.38 -16.28 -6.45
N VAL A 39 -12.89 -15.09 -6.17
CA VAL A 39 -12.17 -13.83 -6.29
C VAL A 39 -11.93 -13.25 -4.90
N TYR A 40 -10.68 -12.91 -4.61
CA TYR A 40 -10.24 -12.36 -3.34
C TYR A 40 -9.70 -10.94 -3.50
N ALA A 41 -9.75 -10.19 -2.40
CA ALA A 41 -9.36 -8.79 -2.36
C ALA A 41 -7.88 -8.51 -2.73
N CYS A 42 -6.98 -9.47 -2.48
CA CYS A 42 -5.54 -9.37 -2.75
C CYS A 42 -4.89 -10.76 -2.76
N ASP A 43 -3.82 -10.95 -3.52
CA ASP A 43 -2.94 -12.14 -3.51
C ASP A 43 -2.39 -12.50 -2.12
N TYR A 44 -2.18 -11.50 -1.26
CA TYR A 44 -1.73 -11.71 0.12
C TYR A 44 -2.86 -12.05 1.11
N TYR A 45 -4.12 -11.88 0.70
CA TYR A 45 -5.32 -11.99 1.52
C TYR A 45 -6.31 -12.96 0.87
N VAL A 46 -5.88 -14.20 0.66
CA VAL A 46 -6.72 -15.31 0.18
C VAL A 46 -7.33 -16.03 1.39
N TYR A 47 -8.23 -15.35 2.09
CA TYR A 47 -8.97 -15.92 3.23
C TYR A 47 -10.48 -15.87 2.96
N PRO A 48 -11.27 -16.83 3.49
CA PRO A 48 -12.72 -16.83 3.30
C PRO A 48 -13.41 -15.52 3.74
N ALA A 49 -12.89 -14.88 4.80
CA ALA A 49 -13.42 -13.62 5.32
C ALA A 49 -13.29 -12.41 4.36
N VAL A 50 -12.46 -12.52 3.33
CA VAL A 50 -12.18 -11.47 2.35
C VAL A 50 -12.41 -11.95 0.91
N SER A 51 -13.17 -13.04 0.73
CA SER A 51 -13.72 -13.41 -0.58
C SER A 51 -14.77 -12.39 -1.00
N LEU A 52 -14.72 -12.00 -2.27
CA LEU A 52 -15.67 -11.10 -2.93
C LEU A 52 -16.77 -11.85 -3.68
N GLY A 53 -16.57 -13.15 -3.94
CA GLY A 53 -17.49 -14.03 -4.66
C GLY A 53 -16.85 -14.71 -5.87
N ASN A 54 -17.68 -15.30 -6.74
CA ASN A 54 -17.23 -16.10 -7.87
C ASN A 54 -17.33 -15.35 -9.21
N ILE A 55 -16.27 -15.40 -10.03
CA ILE A 55 -16.25 -14.73 -11.35
C ILE A 55 -17.20 -15.38 -12.37
N ARG A 56 -17.65 -16.61 -12.14
CA ARG A 56 -18.63 -17.28 -13.01
C ARG A 56 -20.05 -16.75 -12.80
N THR A 57 -20.35 -16.21 -11.63
CA THR A 57 -21.68 -15.73 -11.26
C THR A 57 -21.78 -14.22 -11.24
N THR A 58 -20.68 -13.53 -10.93
CA THR A 58 -20.64 -12.08 -10.72
C THR A 58 -19.60 -11.45 -11.62
N HIS A 59 -19.93 -10.31 -12.23
CA HIS A 59 -18.98 -9.62 -13.11
C HIS A 59 -17.81 -9.04 -12.30
N LEU A 60 -16.58 -9.18 -12.80
CA LEU A 60 -15.37 -8.75 -12.10
C LEU A 60 -15.40 -7.27 -11.70
N GLY A 61 -15.97 -6.41 -12.56
CA GLY A 61 -16.13 -4.98 -12.26
C GLY A 61 -16.99 -4.74 -11.02
N GLU A 62 -18.07 -5.50 -10.83
CA GLU A 62 -18.95 -5.34 -9.67
C GLU A 62 -18.23 -5.73 -8.38
N MET A 63 -17.41 -6.80 -8.43
CA MET A 63 -16.58 -7.22 -7.30
C MET A 63 -15.46 -6.20 -7.01
N ALA A 64 -14.79 -5.69 -8.05
CA ALA A 64 -13.69 -4.74 -7.93
C ALA A 64 -14.14 -3.39 -7.36
N PHE A 65 -15.33 -2.94 -7.70
CA PHE A 65 -15.93 -1.70 -7.19
C PHE A 65 -16.88 -1.93 -6.02
N SER A 66 -16.96 -3.15 -5.49
CA SER A 66 -17.87 -3.48 -4.40
C SER A 66 -17.57 -2.66 -3.13
N PRO A 67 -18.59 -2.37 -2.29
CA PRO A 67 -18.38 -1.69 -1.02
C PRO A 67 -17.43 -2.46 -0.08
N GLN A 68 -17.35 -3.78 -0.20
CA GLN A 68 -16.42 -4.62 0.55
C GLN A 68 -14.97 -4.37 0.11
N GLN A 69 -14.73 -4.34 -1.20
CA GLN A 69 -13.39 -4.10 -1.74
C GLN A 69 -12.90 -2.67 -1.46
N GLN A 70 -13.80 -1.68 -1.54
CA GLN A 70 -13.49 -0.30 -1.16
C GLN A 70 -13.12 -0.19 0.33
N ARG A 71 -13.89 -0.84 1.21
CA ARG A 71 -13.58 -0.90 2.65
C ARG A 71 -12.22 -1.54 2.91
N PHE A 72 -11.90 -2.63 2.23
CA PHE A 72 -10.59 -3.28 2.32
C PHE A 72 -9.45 -2.34 1.87
N GLY A 73 -9.63 -1.65 0.75
CA GLY A 73 -8.65 -0.70 0.21
C GLY A 73 -8.40 0.49 1.13
N TYR A 74 -9.45 1.12 1.65
CA TYR A 74 -9.36 2.28 2.53
C TYR A 74 -8.92 1.94 3.96
N ALA A 75 -9.17 0.71 4.42
CA ALA A 75 -8.69 0.24 5.71
C ALA A 75 -7.18 0.46 5.88
N LYS A 76 -6.39 0.39 4.79
CA LYS A 76 -4.95 0.71 4.84
C LYS A 76 -4.67 2.09 5.43
N ARG A 77 -5.37 3.12 4.96
CA ARG A 77 -5.25 4.50 5.42
C ARG A 77 -5.96 4.70 6.77
N ASP A 78 -7.14 4.14 6.91
CA ASP A 78 -8.01 4.45 8.04
C ASP A 78 -7.55 3.75 9.34
N SER A 79 -6.79 2.64 9.23
CA SER A 79 -6.18 1.94 10.37
C SER A 79 -4.73 2.37 10.65
N LEU A 80 -4.31 3.54 10.17
CA LEU A 80 -2.97 4.06 10.46
C LEU A 80 -2.85 4.45 11.94
N PRO A 81 -1.85 3.93 12.68
CA PRO A 81 -1.53 4.42 14.01
C PRO A 81 -1.02 5.86 13.99
N GLU A 82 -1.21 6.56 15.12
CA GLU A 82 -0.96 8.00 15.24
C GLU A 82 0.50 8.37 14.94
N TYR A 83 1.43 7.51 15.35
CA TYR A 83 2.86 7.63 15.05
C TYR A 83 3.15 7.84 13.56
N CYS A 84 2.43 7.13 12.69
CA CYS A 84 2.60 7.26 11.25
C CYS A 84 1.85 8.47 10.67
N GLY A 85 0.75 8.90 11.30
CA GLY A 85 0.08 10.16 10.98
C GLY A 85 1.00 11.38 11.12
N GLN A 86 1.91 11.36 12.10
CA GLN A 86 2.88 12.44 12.34
C GLN A 86 4.20 12.28 11.56
N CYS A 87 4.36 11.20 10.79
CA CYS A 87 5.60 10.92 10.08
C CYS A 87 5.75 11.78 8.81
N ARG A 88 6.87 12.49 8.67
CA ARG A 88 7.19 13.32 7.49
C ARG A 88 7.19 12.56 6.15
N HIS A 89 7.40 11.24 6.19
CA HIS A 89 7.49 10.37 5.01
C HIS A 89 6.20 9.61 4.71
N LEU A 90 5.10 9.90 5.42
CA LEU A 90 3.84 9.16 5.27
C LEU A 90 3.38 9.11 3.81
N LYS A 91 3.43 10.23 3.09
CA LYS A 91 3.00 10.34 1.68
C LYS A 91 3.82 9.47 0.71
N LEU A 92 5.04 9.08 1.09
CA LEU A 92 5.93 8.22 0.29
C LEU A 92 5.79 6.73 0.69
N CYS A 93 5.50 6.46 1.97
CA CYS A 93 5.52 5.10 2.52
C CYS A 93 4.13 4.48 2.65
N TRP A 94 3.16 5.21 3.21
CA TRP A 94 1.83 4.73 3.60
C TRP A 94 1.85 3.40 4.36
N GLU A 95 2.86 3.25 5.23
CA GLU A 95 3.13 2.03 5.99
C GLU A 95 3.22 0.73 5.18
N LYS A 96 3.54 0.73 3.87
CA LYS A 96 3.68 -0.52 3.09
C LYS A 96 2.40 -1.39 3.11
N CYS A 97 2.54 -2.72 2.99
CA CYS A 97 1.42 -3.66 3.01
C CYS A 97 0.87 -3.83 4.43
N PRO A 98 -0.46 -3.78 4.66
CA PRO A 98 -1.07 -4.05 5.95
C PRO A 98 -0.72 -5.43 6.52
N LYS A 99 -0.40 -6.42 5.68
CA LYS A 99 -0.01 -7.77 6.13
C LYS A 99 1.25 -7.77 6.97
N ASN A 100 2.14 -6.80 6.76
CA ASN A 100 3.39 -6.72 7.49
C ASN A 100 3.21 -6.09 8.90
N ARG A 101 1.99 -5.65 9.25
CA ARG A 101 1.66 -4.92 10.50
C ARG A 101 1.49 -5.86 11.69
N SER A 102 2.40 -6.81 11.83
CA SER A 102 2.34 -7.89 12.81
C SER A 102 3.06 -7.57 14.12
N VAL A 103 3.48 -6.31 14.33
CA VAL A 103 4.38 -5.92 15.42
C VAL A 103 3.85 -4.69 16.15
N CYS A 104 4.05 -4.66 17.46
CA CYS A 104 3.73 -3.52 18.30
C CYS A 104 4.64 -2.33 17.96
N SER A 105 4.05 -1.14 17.97
CA SER A 105 4.75 0.14 17.89
C SER A 105 5.59 0.42 19.14
N PRO A 106 6.58 1.34 19.08
CA PRO A 106 7.33 1.78 20.25
C PRO A 106 6.45 2.49 21.29
N ASP A 107 5.27 2.98 20.90
CA ASP A 107 4.26 3.60 21.78
C ASP A 107 3.26 2.58 22.36
N GLY A 108 3.47 1.28 22.12
CA GLY A 108 2.61 0.19 22.62
C GLY A 108 1.33 -0.06 21.81
N GLN A 109 1.03 0.75 20.80
CA GLN A 109 -0.08 0.50 19.86
C GLN A 109 0.24 -0.69 18.93
N ALA A 110 -0.69 -1.63 18.81
CA ALA A 110 -0.57 -2.75 17.86
C ALA A 110 -0.77 -2.26 16.41
N GLY A 111 -0.10 -2.88 15.43
CA GLY A 111 -0.39 -2.67 14.02
C GLY A 111 0.60 -1.81 13.25
N LEU A 112 1.86 -1.71 13.70
CA LEU A 112 2.88 -0.93 13.00
C LEU A 112 3.83 -1.84 12.21
N ASN A 113 4.23 -1.38 11.01
CA ASN A 113 5.35 -1.96 10.25
C ASN A 113 6.70 -1.56 10.87
N TYR A 114 6.85 -1.80 12.18
CA TYR A 114 7.95 -1.27 12.98
C TYR A 114 9.32 -1.73 12.46
N TYR A 115 9.47 -3.02 12.13
CA TYR A 115 10.76 -3.56 11.66
C TYR A 115 11.29 -2.92 10.37
N LEU A 116 10.41 -2.43 9.49
CA LEU A 116 10.82 -1.83 8.21
C LEU A 116 10.82 -0.29 8.26
N CYS A 117 10.20 0.32 9.27
CA CYS A 117 10.03 1.77 9.35
C CYS A 117 11.37 2.52 9.42
N SER A 118 12.31 2.06 10.24
CA SER A 118 13.64 2.68 10.39
C SER A 118 14.44 2.66 9.08
N GLY A 119 14.44 1.53 8.37
CA GLY A 119 15.13 1.39 7.09
C GLY A 119 14.54 2.26 5.99
N ILE A 120 13.21 2.34 5.90
CA ILE A 120 12.52 3.19 4.91
C ILE A 120 12.77 4.67 5.20
N LYS A 121 12.73 5.09 6.47
CA LYS A 121 13.07 6.46 6.86
C LYS A 121 14.50 6.80 6.42
N ARG A 122 15.47 5.94 6.74
CA ARG A 122 16.88 6.13 6.36
C ARG A 122 17.06 6.19 4.84
N PHE A 123 16.33 5.38 4.08
CA PHE A 123 16.35 5.43 2.61
C PHE A 123 15.85 6.78 2.08
N HIS A 124 14.67 7.24 2.51
CA HIS A 124 14.12 8.51 2.02
C HIS A 124 14.92 9.73 2.50
N ASP A 125 15.55 9.65 3.66
CA ASP A 125 16.44 10.70 4.16
C ASP A 125 17.69 10.85 3.29
N HIS A 126 18.28 9.72 2.91
CA HIS A 126 19.46 9.70 2.07
C HIS A 126 19.14 10.02 0.60
N ALA A 127 18.10 9.40 0.04
CA ALA A 127 17.72 9.55 -1.36
C ALA A 127 16.94 10.86 -1.64
N GLY A 128 16.32 11.47 -0.63
CA GLY A 128 15.44 12.63 -0.78
C GLY A 128 16.01 13.80 -1.61
N PRO A 129 17.26 14.23 -1.40
CA PRO A 129 17.88 15.27 -2.23
C PRO A 129 17.98 14.88 -3.71
N ALA A 130 18.43 13.65 -4.01
CA ALA A 130 18.55 13.15 -5.37
C ALA A 130 17.18 12.97 -6.05
N LEU A 131 16.20 12.46 -5.31
CA LEU A 131 14.82 12.32 -5.80
C LEU A 131 14.22 13.67 -6.17
N ARG A 132 14.45 14.73 -5.36
CA ARG A 132 13.99 16.09 -5.69
C ARG A 132 14.70 16.68 -6.90
N GLN A 133 15.98 16.40 -7.08
CA GLN A 133 16.72 16.84 -8.26
C GLN A 133 16.16 16.18 -9.53
N LEU A 134 15.97 14.87 -9.51
CA LEU A 134 15.35 14.13 -10.61
C LEU A 134 13.92 14.62 -10.86
N ALA A 135 13.13 14.82 -9.81
CA ALA A 135 11.77 15.34 -9.93
C ALA A 135 11.71 16.69 -10.66
N ARG A 136 12.70 17.58 -10.47
CA ARG A 136 12.79 18.86 -11.19
C ARG A 136 13.21 18.72 -12.66
N GLN A 137 13.96 17.68 -12.99
CA GLN A 137 14.42 17.45 -14.38
C GLN A 137 13.31 16.87 -15.26
N TYR A 138 12.35 16.17 -14.67
CA TYR A 138 11.26 15.47 -15.35
C TYR A 138 9.87 16.04 -15.00
N ALA A 139 9.80 17.21 -14.35
CA ALA A 139 8.56 17.96 -14.08
C ALA A 139 8.23 18.88 -15.26
#